data_AF-A0A3P8GPC4-F1
#
_entry.id   AF-A0A3P8GPC4-F1
#
_cell.length_a   1.000
_cell.length_b   1.000
_cell.length_c   1.000
_cell.angle_alpha   90.00
_cell.angle_beta   90.00
_cell.angle_gamma   90.00
#
_symmetry.space_group_name_H-M   'P 1'
#
loop_
_entity.id
_entity.type
_entity.pdbx_description
1 polymer ?
#
loop_
_entity_poly.entity_id
_entity_poly.type
_entity_poly.pdbx_seq_one_letter_code
_entity_poly.pdbx_strand_id
1 'polypeptide(L)'
;MIRAIHKDSSAARNGVPINHQIVEVNGQNVMGMKDKELCAMITGIQGMLTLTIIPRIMFDHLVKHLRDSTIRKEMDRSMPEV
;
A
#
# COMPACT_ATOMS: atom_id res chain seq x y z
N MET A 1 -0.90 2.37 6.63
CA MET A 1 -2.37 2.62 6.67
C MET A 1 -2.65 4.07 6.30
N ILE A 2 -3.66 4.29 5.45
CA ILE A 2 -4.14 5.62 5.05
C ILE A 2 -4.92 6.23 6.21
N ARG A 3 -4.47 7.40 6.69
CA ARG A 3 -5.05 8.07 7.86
C ARG A 3 -5.90 9.29 7.51
N ALA A 4 -5.57 9.97 6.42
CA ALA A 4 -6.24 11.19 5.99
C ALA A 4 -6.15 11.33 4.47
N ILE A 5 -7.08 12.09 3.91
CA ILE A 5 -7.11 12.44 2.50
C ILE A 5 -7.06 13.96 2.42
N HIS A 6 -6.12 14.49 1.64
CA HIS A 6 -6.02 15.93 1.42
C HIS A 6 -7.20 16.41 0.58
N LYS A 7 -7.81 17.53 0.96
CA LYS A 7 -8.92 18.14 0.22
C LYS A 7 -8.46 18.48 -1.22
N ASP A 8 -9.35 18.30 -2.19
CA ASP A 8 -9.11 18.62 -3.60
C ASP A 8 -7.97 17.82 -4.27
N SER A 9 -7.44 16.79 -3.59
CA SER A 9 -6.41 15.90 -4.13
C SER A 9 -7.00 14.88 -5.12
N SER A 10 -6.13 14.23 -5.92
CA SER A 10 -6.55 13.11 -6.77
C SER A 10 -7.16 11.96 -5.94
N ALA A 11 -6.62 11.69 -4.75
CA ALA A 11 -7.17 10.68 -3.84
C ALA A 11 -8.60 11.02 -3.39
N ALA A 12 -8.90 12.30 -3.14
CA ALA A 12 -10.27 12.75 -2.82
C ALA A 12 -11.22 12.56 -4.01
N ARG A 13 -10.79 12.92 -5.22
CA ARG A 13 -11.60 12.78 -6.44
C ARG A 13 -11.88 11.33 -6.83
N ASN A 14 -10.96 10.42 -6.52
CA ASN A 14 -11.10 8.98 -6.78
C ASN A 14 -11.73 8.22 -5.60
N GLY A 15 -12.16 8.91 -4.53
CA GLY A 15 -12.87 8.29 -3.41
C GLY A 15 -12.00 7.33 -2.57
N VAL A 16 -10.70 7.57 -2.46
CA VAL A 16 -9.79 6.72 -1.67
C VAL A 16 -10.22 6.76 -0.19
N PRO A 17 -10.59 5.62 0.43
CA PRO A 17 -11.04 5.59 1.81
C PRO A 17 -9.88 5.63 2.82
N ILE A 18 -10.13 6.26 3.97
CA ILE A 18 -9.25 6.16 5.15
C ILE A 18 -9.42 4.79 5.82
N ASN A 19 -8.54 4.45 6.77
CA ASN A 19 -8.55 3.18 7.50
C ASN A 19 -8.37 1.94 6.60
N HIS A 20 -7.68 2.13 5.48
CA HIS A 20 -7.27 1.07 4.57
C HIS A 20 -5.75 0.92 4.56
N GLN A 21 -5.29 -0.31 4.40
CA GLN A 21 -3.88 -0.66 4.24
C GLN A 21 -3.56 -0.74 2.74
N ILE A 22 -2.49 -0.07 2.33
CA ILE A 22 -1.93 -0.22 0.98
C ILE A 22 -1.18 -1.55 0.96
N VAL A 23 -1.52 -2.41 0.01
CA VAL A 23 -0.89 -3.72 -0.18
C VAL A 23 -0.10 -3.78 -1.47
N GLU A 24 -0.50 -3.01 -2.50
CA GLU A 24 0.27 -2.86 -3.73
C GLU A 24 0.29 -1.40 -4.22
N VAL A 25 1.36 -1.06 -4.93
CA VAL A 25 1.54 0.20 -5.66
C VAL A 25 1.94 -0.15 -7.09
N ASN A 26 1.13 0.24 -8.08
CA ASN A 26 1.33 -0.09 -9.50
C ASN A 26 1.60 -1.60 -9.73
N GLY A 27 0.89 -2.45 -8.98
CA GLY A 27 1.03 -3.91 -9.03
C GLY A 27 2.26 -4.48 -8.29
N GLN A 28 3.14 -3.63 -7.75
CA GLN A 28 4.21 -4.07 -6.85
C GLN A 28 3.69 -4.26 -5.43
N ASN A 29 3.96 -5.41 -4.83
CA ASN A 29 3.65 -5.66 -3.43
C ASN A 29 4.47 -4.75 -2.51
N VAL A 30 3.80 -4.07 -1.57
CA VAL A 30 4.42 -3.16 -0.59
C VAL A 30 4.16 -3.59 0.86
N MET A 31 3.61 -4.78 1.08
CA MET A 31 3.35 -5.27 2.43
C MET A 31 4.65 -5.38 3.23
N GLY A 32 4.62 -4.90 4.48
CA GLY A 32 5.78 -4.91 5.39
C GLY A 32 6.86 -3.86 5.11
N MET A 33 6.77 -3.10 4.00
CA MET A 33 7.67 -1.98 3.74
C MET A 33 7.58 -0.91 4.84
N LYS A 34 8.67 -0.17 5.05
CA LYS A 34 8.67 0.99 5.95
C LYS A 34 8.01 2.18 5.25
N ASP A 35 7.29 3.01 6.01
CA ASP A 35 6.61 4.20 5.46
C ASP A 35 7.57 5.12 4.68
N LYS A 36 8.81 5.29 5.14
CA LYS A 36 9.82 6.10 4.43
C LYS A 36 10.13 5.56 3.02
N GLU A 37 10.22 4.25 2.89
CA GLU A 37 10.52 3.57 1.62
C GLU A 37 9.32 3.65 0.67
N LEU A 38 8.12 3.37 1.19
CA LEU A 38 6.87 3.49 0.45
C LEU A 38 6.65 4.93 -0.05
N CYS A 39 6.88 5.93 0.78
CA CYS A 39 6.79 7.34 0.38
C CYS A 39 7.81 7.69 -0.70
N ALA A 40 9.05 7.23 -0.59
CA ALA A 40 10.08 7.49 -1.60
C ALA A 40 9.72 6.86 -2.95
N MET A 41 9.23 5.62 -2.94
CA MET A 41 8.72 4.95 -4.15
C MET A 41 7.56 5.73 -4.77
N ILE A 42 6.52 6.08 -4.00
CA ILE A 42 5.35 6.80 -4.52
C ILE A 42 5.75 8.18 -5.07
N THR A 43 6.67 8.88 -4.41
CA THR A 43 7.15 10.21 -4.85
C THR A 43 7.94 10.13 -6.16
N GLY A 44 8.55 8.99 -6.47
CA GLY A 44 9.27 8.76 -7.71
C GLY A 44 8.37 8.42 -8.91
N ILE A 45 7.10 8.09 -8.68
CA ILE A 45 6.16 7.73 -9.76
C ILE A 45 5.75 8.98 -10.53
N GLN A 46 5.91 8.94 -11.85
CA GLN A 46 5.40 9.97 -12.75
C GLN A 46 4.10 9.49 -13.41
N GLY A 47 3.08 10.34 -13.43
CA GLY A 47 1.80 10.03 -14.07
C GLY A 47 0.84 9.25 -13.19
N MET A 48 0.36 8.11 -13.69
CA MET A 48 -0.72 7.35 -13.06
C MET A 48 -0.22 6.52 -11.87
N LEU A 49 -0.95 6.62 -10.75
CA LEU A 49 -0.74 5.82 -9.55
C LEU A 49 -1.96 4.92 -9.33
N THR A 50 -1.75 3.62 -9.38
CA THR A 50 -2.74 2.59 -9.06
C THR A 50 -2.41 2.00 -7.70
N LEU A 51 -3.39 1.99 -6.78
CA LEU A 51 -3.24 1.44 -5.44
C LEU A 51 -4.18 0.25 -5.26
N THR A 52 -3.65 -0.87 -4.79
CA THR A 52 -4.46 -1.95 -4.22
C THR A 52 -4.52 -1.75 -2.71
N ILE A 53 -5.73 -1.58 -2.18
CA ILE A 53 -5.96 -1.30 -0.77
C ILE A 53 -6.99 -2.26 -0.19
N ILE A 54 -6.84 -2.60 1.09
CA ILE A 54 -7.82 -3.42 1.81
C ILE A 54 -8.18 -2.77 3.16
N PRO A 55 -9.41 -2.94 3.66
CA PRO A 55 -9.79 -2.43 4.99
C PRO A 55 -8.83 -2.93 6.06
N ARG A 56 -8.45 -2.07 7.02
CA ARG A 56 -7.46 -2.43 8.04
C ARG A 56 -7.84 -3.68 8.83
N ILE A 57 -9.12 -3.82 9.18
CA ILE A 57 -9.64 -4.97 9.92
C ILE A 57 -9.41 -6.27 9.13
N MET A 58 -9.63 -6.25 7.81
CA MET A 58 -9.38 -7.41 6.96
C MET A 58 -7.88 -7.71 6.87
N PHE A 59 -7.04 -6.69 6.72
CA PHE A 59 -5.58 -6.86 6.73
C PHE A 59 -5.12 -7.55 8.03
N ASP A 60 -5.58 -7.05 9.18
CA ASP A 60 -5.28 -7.63 10.49
C ASP A 60 -5.64 -9.11 10.57
N HIS A 61 -6.85 -9.46 10.11
CA HIS A 61 -7.29 -10.84 10.11
C HIS A 61 -6.51 -11.75 9.16
N LEU A 62 -6.04 -11.23 8.03
CA LEU A 62 -5.23 -12.00 7.07
C LEU A 62 -3.83 -12.25 7.60
N VAL A 63 -3.23 -11.27 8.28
CA VAL A 63 -1.84 -11.36 8.74
C VAL A 63 -1.68 -11.85 10.18
N LYS A 64 -2.77 -12.04 10.94
CA LYS A 64 -2.75 -12.38 12.38
C LYS A 64 -1.87 -13.57 12.78
N HIS A 65 -1.65 -14.52 11.87
CA HIS A 65 -0.84 -15.72 12.13
C HIS A 65 0.49 -15.72 11.35
N LEU A 66 0.77 -14.65 10.61
CA LEU A 66 2.06 -14.47 9.96
C LEU A 66 3.02 -13.83 10.95
N ARG A 67 4.28 -14.27 10.90
CA ARG A 67 5.34 -13.59 11.65
C ARG A 67 5.63 -12.24 10.99
N ASP A 68 5.83 -11.20 11.78
CA ASP A 68 6.26 -9.88 11.27
C ASP A 68 7.49 -10.00 10.35
N SER A 69 8.41 -10.92 10.67
CA SER A 69 9.59 -11.20 9.85
C SER A 69 9.23 -11.69 8.45
N THR A 70 8.21 -12.56 8.32
CA THR A 70 7.75 -13.10 7.04
C THR A 70 7.18 -11.99 6.17
N ILE A 71 6.29 -11.17 6.71
CA ILE A 71 5.69 -10.03 5.97
C ILE A 71 6.77 -9.02 5.55
N ARG A 72 7.80 -8.82 6.38
CA ARG A 72 8.87 -7.85 6.06
C ARG A 72 9.91 -8.41 5.10
N LYS A 73 10.29 -9.68 5.20
CA LYS A 73 11.47 -10.21 4.50
C LYS A 73 11.16 -11.19 3.37
N GLU A 74 10.03 -11.88 3.44
CA GLU A 74 9.74 -13.03 2.56
C GLU A 74 8.65 -12.74 1.52
N MET A 75 8.04 -11.55 1.58
CA MET A 75 7.10 -11.12 0.55
C MET A 75 7.82 -10.86 -0.77
N ASP A 76 7.28 -11.40 -1.87
CA ASP A 76 7.71 -11.05 -3.22
C ASP A 76 7.35 -9.60 -3.52
N ARG A 77 8.35 -8.82 -3.96
CA ARG A 77 8.23 -7.39 -4.31
C ARG A 77 8.78 -7.11 -5.71
N SER A 78 8.89 -8.15 -6.54
CA SER A 78 9.21 -7.98 -7.95
C SER A 78 8.16 -7.08 -8.61
N MET A 79 8.59 -6.39 -9.67
CA MET A 79 7.64 -5.72 -10.56
C MET A 79 6.82 -6.80 -11.27
N PRO A 80 5.51 -6.60 -11.46
CA PRO A 80 4.74 -7.48 -12.33
C PRO A 80 5.37 -7.51 -13.72
N GLU A 81 5.47 -8.70 -14.31
CA GLU A 81 5.89 -8.86 -15.71
C GLU A 81 4.86 -8.19 -16.62
N VAL A 82 5.35 -7.43 -17.61
CA VAL A 82 4.54 -6.64 -18.56
C VAL A 82 3.92 -7.53 -19.62
#